data_AF-E3PWX2-F1
#
_entry.id   AF-E3PWX2-F1
#
_cell.length_a   1.000
_cell.length_b   1.000
_cell.length_c   1.000
_cell.angle_alpha   90.00
_cell.angle_beta   90.00
_cell.angle_gamma   90.00
#
_symmetry.space_group_name_H-M   'P 1'
#
loop_
_entity.id
_entity.type
_entity.pdbx_description
1 polymer ?
#
loop_
_entity_poly.entity_id
_entity_poly.type
_entity_poly.pdbx_seq_one_letter_code
_entity_poly.pdbx_strand_id
1 'polypeptide(L)'
;MKTTEDDKYYSWINKYGFFASAFPVEDVHNKKKIASGYIGKEEFKDLADFSNEFASSFFNSGVMFNGIFYSEEMTPTTVNPKTLGDIQLKDDVDSKYFLNCSLEKWTYLKDSKKVPRVKPNGEEYYYSEGSMAFSDRLDLPARTMLTSETSVNRSTHVIEDFKTKKLRLLTPVEAEGLNGFPDNWTDTGMPEKFRYFTMGNALVVPVITSIGNKLLEIL
;
A
#
# COMPACT_ATOMS: atom_id res chain seq x y z
N MET A 1 39.81 1.97 10.52
CA MET A 1 38.69 1.25 11.16
C MET A 1 38.31 0.10 10.25
N LYS A 2 38.29 -1.15 10.76
CA LYS A 2 37.82 -2.30 9.98
C LYS A 2 36.30 -2.23 9.93
N THR A 3 35.74 -1.93 8.78
CA THR A 3 34.30 -2.05 8.46
C THR A 3 33.93 -3.53 8.63
N THR A 4 32.91 -3.84 9.43
CA THR A 4 32.40 -5.22 9.57
C THR A 4 31.66 -5.63 8.28
N GLU A 5 31.40 -6.92 8.07
CA GLU A 5 30.55 -7.35 6.94
C GLU A 5 29.12 -6.79 7.05
N ASP A 6 28.61 -6.63 8.27
CA ASP A 6 27.32 -5.99 8.54
C ASP A 6 27.31 -4.52 8.09
N ASP A 7 28.39 -3.77 8.33
CA ASP A 7 28.52 -2.38 7.86
C ASP A 7 28.46 -2.30 6.31
N LYS A 8 28.94 -3.34 5.60
CA LYS A 8 28.84 -3.40 4.14
C LYS A 8 27.39 -3.59 3.70
N TYR A 9 26.66 -4.54 4.26
CA TYR A 9 25.26 -4.77 3.89
C TYR A 9 24.36 -3.60 4.29
N TYR A 10 24.64 -2.99 5.43
CA TYR A 10 24.00 -1.75 5.85
C TYR A 10 24.17 -0.64 4.81
N SER A 11 25.39 -0.46 4.32
CA SER A 11 25.67 0.55 3.29
C SER A 11 24.90 0.31 1.98
N TRP A 12 24.56 -0.94 1.67
CA TRP A 12 23.74 -1.28 0.51
C TRP A 12 22.28 -0.91 0.74
N ILE A 13 21.72 -1.12 1.93
CA ILE A 13 20.32 -0.75 2.18
C ILE A 13 20.12 0.76 2.30
N ASN A 14 21.11 1.53 2.77
CA ASN A 14 20.93 2.96 3.04
C ASN A 14 21.57 3.92 2.03
N LYS A 15 22.57 3.49 1.24
CA LYS A 15 23.35 4.41 0.40
C LYS A 15 23.61 3.93 -1.02
N TYR A 16 24.05 2.69 -1.19
CA TYR A 16 24.59 2.20 -2.46
C TYR A 16 23.65 1.28 -3.23
N GLY A 17 22.65 0.69 -2.58
CA GLY A 17 21.69 -0.19 -3.23
C GLY A 17 20.79 0.55 -4.21
N PHE A 18 20.20 -0.20 -5.12
CA PHE A 18 19.31 0.32 -6.15
C PHE A 18 18.21 1.23 -5.58
N PHE A 19 17.54 0.80 -4.51
CA PHE A 19 16.45 1.56 -3.89
C PHE A 19 16.93 2.68 -2.95
N ALA A 20 18.18 2.64 -2.48
CA ALA A 20 18.66 3.51 -1.40
C ALA A 20 18.58 5.01 -1.76
N SER A 21 18.90 5.37 -2.99
CA SER A 21 18.80 6.77 -3.44
C SER A 21 17.38 7.18 -3.82
N ALA A 22 16.54 6.24 -4.27
CA ALA A 22 15.16 6.52 -4.69
C ALA A 22 14.20 6.61 -3.49
N PHE A 23 14.50 5.86 -2.42
CA PHE A 23 13.71 5.78 -1.19
C PHE A 23 14.65 5.89 0.02
N PRO A 24 15.15 7.10 0.32
CA PRO A 24 16.13 7.31 1.37
C PRO A 24 15.57 6.97 2.75
N VAL A 25 16.45 6.42 3.58
CA VAL A 25 16.20 6.09 4.99
C VAL A 25 17.15 6.89 5.88
N GLU A 26 16.81 7.04 7.16
CA GLU A 26 17.71 7.62 8.14
C GLU A 26 18.99 6.77 8.28
N ASP A 27 20.15 7.42 8.30
CA ASP A 27 21.46 6.78 8.51
C ASP A 27 21.71 6.49 10.00
N VAL A 28 20.82 5.69 10.59
CA VAL A 28 20.87 5.28 12.00
C VAL A 28 20.61 3.78 12.09
N HIS A 29 21.56 3.04 12.65
CA HIS A 29 21.37 1.62 12.94
C HIS A 29 20.37 1.39 14.08
N ASN A 30 19.40 0.51 13.83
CA ASN A 30 18.56 -0.10 14.84
C ASN A 30 19.15 -1.44 15.31
N LYS A 31 20.20 -1.38 16.12
CA LYS A 31 20.93 -2.56 16.64
C LYS A 31 20.08 -3.60 17.37
N LYS A 32 18.83 -3.29 17.73
CA LYS A 32 17.89 -4.22 18.39
C LYS A 32 17.06 -5.03 17.39
N LYS A 33 17.01 -4.60 16.14
CA LYS A 33 16.19 -5.18 15.07
C LYS A 33 17.03 -5.37 13.82
N ILE A 34 18.04 -6.21 13.98
CA ILE A 34 18.91 -6.70 12.92
C ILE A 34 18.85 -8.21 12.93
N ALA A 35 18.82 -8.80 11.74
CA ALA A 35 18.96 -10.23 11.53
C ALA A 35 19.86 -10.45 10.32
N SER A 36 20.79 -11.38 10.44
CA SER A 36 21.60 -11.86 9.31
C SER A 36 21.77 -13.37 9.41
N GLY A 37 22.06 -14.00 8.27
CA GLY A 37 22.22 -15.44 8.20
C GLY A 37 22.44 -15.90 6.78
N TYR A 38 22.38 -17.21 6.59
CA TYR A 38 22.56 -17.85 5.30
C TYR A 38 21.28 -18.62 4.91
N ILE A 39 20.96 -18.61 3.63
CA ILE A 39 19.89 -19.37 3.02
C ILE A 39 20.46 -19.95 1.73
N GLY A 40 20.87 -21.20 1.78
CA GLY A 40 21.46 -21.89 0.64
C GLY A 40 21.54 -23.40 0.85
N LYS A 41 21.96 -24.10 -0.21
CA LYS A 41 22.00 -25.58 -0.26
C LYS A 41 22.96 -26.23 0.74
N GLU A 42 23.87 -25.44 1.31
CA GLU A 42 24.79 -25.93 2.33
C GLU A 42 24.10 -26.07 3.70
N GLU A 43 23.01 -25.33 3.93
CA GLU A 43 22.24 -25.36 5.17
C GLU A 43 20.94 -26.17 5.03
N PHE A 44 20.28 -26.07 3.88
CA PHE A 44 19.00 -26.72 3.62
C PHE A 44 19.10 -27.67 2.42
N LYS A 45 18.72 -28.94 2.64
CA LYS A 45 18.78 -29.97 1.59
C LYS A 45 17.77 -29.73 0.47
N ASP A 46 16.55 -29.36 0.85
CA ASP A 46 15.43 -29.11 -0.03
C ASP A 46 14.43 -28.10 0.58
N LEU A 47 13.32 -27.86 -0.12
CA LEU A 47 12.29 -26.92 0.31
C LEU A 47 11.53 -27.38 1.56
N ALA A 48 11.39 -28.69 1.78
CA ALA A 48 10.69 -29.21 2.94
C ALA A 48 11.54 -29.01 4.21
N ASP A 49 12.83 -29.28 4.11
CA ASP A 49 13.84 -29.00 5.15
C ASP A 49 13.87 -27.50 5.51
N PHE A 50 13.95 -26.63 4.50
CA PHE A 50 13.87 -25.17 4.70
C PHE A 50 12.58 -24.75 5.41
N SER A 51 11.42 -25.26 4.97
CA SER A 51 10.12 -24.86 5.54
C SER A 51 9.93 -25.30 6.99
N ASN A 52 10.59 -26.38 7.42
CA ASN A 52 10.49 -26.90 8.78
C ASN A 52 11.50 -26.25 9.73
N GLU A 53 12.72 -25.99 9.26
CA GLU A 53 13.85 -25.63 10.12
C GLU A 53 14.19 -24.13 10.10
N PHE A 54 13.92 -23.42 8.99
CA PHE A 54 14.29 -22.01 8.89
C PHE A 54 13.41 -21.14 9.77
N ALA A 55 14.03 -20.40 10.69
CA ALA A 55 13.37 -19.38 11.50
C ALA A 55 14.28 -18.15 11.63
N SER A 56 13.80 -17.01 11.17
CA SER A 56 14.46 -15.72 11.40
C SER A 56 13.45 -14.58 11.39
N SER A 57 13.83 -13.46 12.01
CA SER A 57 13.06 -12.22 11.91
C SER A 57 13.46 -11.47 10.65
N PHE A 58 12.48 -11.04 9.87
CA PHE A 58 12.69 -10.08 8.79
C PHE A 58 12.06 -8.74 9.14
N PHE A 59 12.79 -7.68 8.84
CA PHE A 59 12.38 -6.30 9.06
C PHE A 59 12.03 -5.63 7.73
N ASN A 60 11.73 -4.33 7.77
CA ASN A 60 11.22 -3.59 6.61
C ASN A 60 12.27 -3.35 5.50
N SER A 61 13.55 -3.56 5.79
CA SER A 61 14.65 -3.37 4.84
C SER A 61 15.63 -4.55 4.92
N GLY A 62 16.28 -4.84 3.80
CA GLY A 62 17.27 -5.90 3.76
C GLY A 62 17.87 -6.10 2.37
N VAL A 63 18.93 -6.90 2.33
CA VAL A 63 19.60 -7.33 1.11
C VAL A 63 19.98 -8.80 1.25
N MET A 64 19.91 -9.52 0.14
CA MET A 64 20.40 -10.89 0.06
C MET A 64 21.36 -11.01 -1.12
N PHE A 65 22.54 -11.57 -0.89
CA PHE A 65 23.56 -11.78 -1.90
C PHE A 65 24.31 -13.08 -1.64
N ASN A 66 24.39 -13.96 -2.64
CA ASN A 66 25.03 -15.27 -2.54
C ASN A 66 24.60 -16.10 -1.32
N GLY A 67 23.29 -16.16 -1.06
CA GLY A 67 22.73 -16.90 0.07
C GLY A 67 22.83 -16.17 1.40
N ILE A 68 23.68 -15.16 1.56
CA ILE A 68 23.76 -14.37 2.79
C ILE A 68 22.67 -13.31 2.77
N PHE A 69 21.83 -13.26 3.80
CA PHE A 69 20.86 -12.19 3.99
C PHE A 69 21.26 -11.28 5.15
N TYR A 70 20.88 -10.03 5.02
CA TYR A 70 20.92 -9.00 6.06
C TYR A 70 19.57 -8.29 6.07
N SER A 71 18.98 -8.11 7.23
CA SER A 71 17.71 -7.41 7.41
C SER A 71 17.78 -6.52 8.64
N GLU A 72 17.34 -5.28 8.50
CA GLU A 72 17.31 -4.28 9.56
C GLU A 72 16.05 -3.43 9.48
N GLU A 73 15.49 -3.05 10.63
CA GLU A 73 14.42 -2.07 10.67
C GLU A 73 14.99 -0.66 10.45
N MET A 74 14.69 -0.08 9.29
CA MET A 74 15.08 1.27 8.90
C MET A 74 13.91 2.24 9.04
N THR A 75 14.22 3.50 9.33
CA THR A 75 13.24 4.58 9.33
C THR A 75 13.27 5.27 7.96
N PRO A 76 12.19 5.25 7.16
CA PRO A 76 12.15 5.98 5.90
C PRO A 76 12.15 7.50 6.13
N THR A 77 12.82 8.24 5.25
CA THR A 77 12.74 9.70 5.25
C THR A 77 11.33 10.11 4.83
N THR A 78 10.66 10.90 5.67
CA THR A 78 9.28 11.30 5.40
C THR A 78 9.21 12.44 4.40
N VAL A 79 8.17 12.40 3.57
CA VAL A 79 7.79 13.49 2.66
C VAL A 79 6.38 13.94 3.01
N ASN A 80 6.03 15.19 2.69
CA ASN A 80 4.66 15.65 2.81
C ASN A 80 3.79 14.86 1.82
N PRO A 81 2.82 14.06 2.30
CA PRO A 81 2.03 13.25 1.40
C PRO A 81 0.95 14.10 0.74
N LYS A 82 0.54 13.71 -0.47
CA LYS A 82 -0.67 14.26 -1.08
C LYS A 82 -1.88 13.67 -0.36
N THR A 83 -2.75 14.55 0.16
CA THR A 83 -3.96 14.13 0.86
C THR A 83 -5.08 13.80 -0.13
N LEU A 84 -6.10 13.08 0.33
CA LEU A 84 -7.31 12.84 -0.45
C LEU A 84 -8.00 14.16 -0.82
N GLY A 85 -7.94 15.16 0.07
CA GLY A 85 -8.44 16.52 -0.18
C GLY A 85 -7.70 17.27 -1.30
N ASP A 86 -6.41 17.00 -1.50
CA ASP A 86 -5.62 17.57 -2.61
C ASP A 86 -5.96 16.94 -3.97
N ILE A 87 -6.52 15.73 -3.96
CA ILE A 87 -6.91 14.99 -5.17
C ILE A 87 -8.38 15.25 -5.52
N GLN A 88 -9.20 15.52 -4.51
CA GLN A 88 -10.61 15.80 -4.67
C GLN A 88 -10.88 16.93 -5.67
N LEU A 89 -11.80 16.69 -6.62
CA LEU A 89 -12.27 17.70 -7.55
C LEU A 89 -12.90 18.90 -6.82
N LYS A 90 -12.57 20.10 -7.31
CA LYS A 90 -13.06 21.37 -6.76
C LYS A 90 -14.16 22.01 -7.62
N ASP A 91 -14.38 21.48 -8.82
CA ASP A 91 -15.44 21.87 -9.75
C ASP A 91 -16.75 21.12 -9.48
N ASP A 92 -17.76 21.34 -10.33
CA ASP A 92 -19.05 20.65 -10.20
C ASP A 92 -18.92 19.17 -10.56
N VAL A 93 -19.45 18.33 -9.68
CA VAL A 93 -19.45 16.87 -9.84
C VAL A 93 -20.83 16.41 -10.28
N ASP A 94 -20.89 15.45 -11.21
CA ASP A 94 -22.15 14.88 -11.68
C ASP A 94 -22.96 14.29 -10.52
N SER A 95 -24.27 14.59 -10.51
CA SER A 95 -25.22 14.12 -9.50
C SER A 95 -25.24 12.59 -9.32
N LYS A 96 -24.85 11.80 -10.33
CA LYS A 96 -24.76 10.33 -10.26
C LYS A 96 -23.76 9.82 -9.21
N TYR A 97 -22.76 10.62 -8.84
CA TYR A 97 -21.74 10.24 -7.85
C TYR A 97 -22.21 10.45 -6.41
N PHE A 98 -23.23 11.29 -6.20
CA PHE A 98 -23.76 11.57 -4.87
C PHE A 98 -24.55 10.40 -4.32
N LEU A 99 -24.40 10.15 -3.02
CA LEU A 99 -25.11 9.06 -2.38
C LEU A 99 -26.59 9.39 -2.25
N ASN A 100 -27.40 8.64 -3.01
CA ASN A 100 -28.87 8.75 -2.98
C ASN A 100 -29.53 7.64 -2.13
N CYS A 101 -28.73 6.76 -1.53
CA CYS A 101 -29.20 5.61 -0.75
C CYS A 101 -29.09 5.84 0.77
N SER A 102 -29.80 5.02 1.55
CA SER A 102 -29.72 5.06 3.03
C SER A 102 -28.27 4.91 3.49
N LEU A 103 -27.83 5.84 4.35
CA LEU A 103 -26.51 5.82 4.97
C LEU A 103 -26.32 4.65 5.94
N GLU A 104 -27.39 4.01 6.39
CA GLU A 104 -27.34 2.86 7.33
C GLU A 104 -26.46 1.72 6.81
N LYS A 105 -26.56 1.43 5.50
CA LYS A 105 -25.73 0.38 4.88
C LYS A 105 -24.24 0.76 4.93
N TRP A 106 -23.92 2.02 4.68
CA TRP A 106 -22.54 2.51 4.73
C TRP A 106 -22.00 2.50 6.16
N THR A 107 -22.77 3.00 7.12
CA THR A 107 -22.44 2.99 8.54
C THR A 107 -22.17 1.56 9.01
N TYR A 108 -23.06 0.61 8.72
CA TYR A 108 -22.85 -0.80 9.08
C TYR A 108 -21.60 -1.42 8.45
N LEU A 109 -21.32 -1.10 7.18
CA LEU A 109 -20.15 -1.63 6.48
C LEU A 109 -18.84 -1.10 7.08
N LYS A 110 -18.81 0.19 7.46
CA LYS A 110 -17.63 0.90 7.98
C LYS A 110 -17.43 0.70 9.48
N ASP A 111 -18.47 0.36 10.23
CA ASP A 111 -18.37 0.12 11.67
C ASP A 111 -17.67 -1.22 11.98
N SER A 112 -17.11 -1.26 13.18
CA SER A 112 -16.57 -2.46 13.78
C SER A 112 -17.68 -3.50 13.98
N LYS A 113 -17.33 -4.77 13.77
CA LYS A 113 -18.29 -5.87 13.93
C LYS A 113 -17.59 -7.13 14.36
N LYS A 114 -18.28 -7.91 15.18
CA LYS A 114 -17.87 -9.24 15.63
C LYS A 114 -19.03 -10.20 15.42
N VAL A 115 -18.93 -11.02 14.37
CA VAL A 115 -20.01 -11.89 13.91
C VAL A 115 -19.58 -13.36 14.06
N PRO A 116 -20.37 -14.22 14.72
CA PRO A 116 -20.08 -15.64 14.77
C PRO A 116 -20.21 -16.26 13.37
N ARG A 117 -19.26 -17.11 12.99
CA ARG A 117 -19.22 -17.86 11.74
C ARG A 117 -18.82 -19.30 12.01
N VAL A 118 -19.13 -20.18 11.08
CA VAL A 118 -18.79 -21.60 11.13
C VAL A 118 -17.84 -21.92 9.98
N LYS A 119 -16.72 -22.55 10.27
CA LYS A 119 -15.77 -23.04 9.27
C LYS A 119 -16.36 -24.26 8.52
N PRO A 120 -15.84 -24.62 7.33
CA PRO A 120 -16.27 -25.84 6.64
C PRO A 120 -16.13 -27.13 7.45
N ASN A 121 -15.24 -27.17 8.45
CA ASN A 121 -15.05 -28.30 9.36
C ASN A 121 -16.04 -28.30 10.56
N GLY A 122 -16.96 -27.34 10.65
CA GLY A 122 -17.96 -27.23 11.72
C GLY A 122 -17.54 -26.42 12.93
N GLU A 123 -16.29 -25.95 13.02
CA GLU A 123 -15.82 -25.15 14.16
C GLU A 123 -16.36 -23.71 14.11
N GLU A 124 -16.87 -23.23 15.24
CA GLU A 124 -17.25 -21.83 15.41
C GLU A 124 -16.03 -20.93 15.55
N TYR A 125 -16.09 -19.76 14.93
CA TYR A 125 -15.12 -18.69 15.11
C TYR A 125 -15.82 -17.34 15.01
N TYR A 126 -15.20 -16.31 15.59
CA TYR A 126 -15.69 -14.94 15.43
C TYR A 126 -14.97 -14.26 14.27
N TYR A 127 -15.72 -13.87 13.24
CA TYR A 127 -15.26 -12.88 12.28
C TYR A 127 -15.28 -11.52 12.96
N SER A 128 -14.11 -10.97 13.24
CA SER A 128 -13.97 -9.65 13.85
C SER A 128 -13.32 -8.69 12.86
N GLU A 129 -13.83 -7.47 12.80
CA GLU A 129 -13.34 -6.41 11.92
C GLU A 129 -13.36 -5.08 12.67
N GLY A 130 -12.31 -4.26 12.57
CA GLY A 130 -12.24 -2.95 13.21
C GLY A 130 -13.19 -1.94 12.57
N SER A 131 -13.28 -0.71 13.08
CA SER A 131 -14.00 0.37 12.41
C SER A 131 -13.12 1.10 11.38
N MET A 132 -13.76 1.87 10.49
CA MET A 132 -13.11 2.76 9.52
C MET A 132 -13.80 4.11 9.53
N ALA A 133 -13.06 5.16 9.15
CA ALA A 133 -13.63 6.50 8.99
C ALA A 133 -14.78 6.48 7.96
N PHE A 134 -15.87 7.14 8.29
CA PHE A 134 -16.99 7.39 7.40
C PHE A 134 -17.56 8.79 7.66
N SER A 135 -17.47 9.73 6.72
CA SER A 135 -16.75 9.63 5.43
C SER A 135 -15.24 9.44 5.58
N ASP A 136 -14.58 9.09 4.47
CA ASP A 136 -13.14 9.07 4.35
C ASP A 136 -12.55 10.48 4.63
N ARG A 137 -11.44 10.51 5.35
CA ARG A 137 -10.78 11.73 5.81
C ARG A 137 -10.05 12.42 4.66
N LEU A 138 -10.41 13.68 4.40
CA LEU A 138 -9.79 14.49 3.35
C LEU A 138 -8.41 15.04 3.74
N ASP A 139 -8.09 15.10 5.04
CA ASP A 139 -6.82 15.61 5.57
C ASP A 139 -5.71 14.55 5.64
N LEU A 140 -6.00 13.32 5.23
CA LEU A 140 -5.07 12.20 5.20
C LEU A 140 -4.91 11.68 3.76
N PRO A 141 -3.83 10.93 3.48
CA PRO A 141 -3.74 10.16 2.23
C PRO A 141 -4.92 9.20 2.09
N ALA A 142 -5.32 8.94 0.85
CA ALA A 142 -6.36 7.98 0.57
C ALA A 142 -5.96 6.58 1.04
N ARG A 143 -6.96 5.76 1.39
CA ARG A 143 -6.72 4.33 1.60
C ARG A 143 -6.44 3.68 0.25
N THR A 144 -5.89 2.47 0.30
CA THR A 144 -5.72 1.66 -0.92
C THR A 144 -7.05 1.46 -1.63
N MET A 145 -7.11 1.87 -2.90
CA MET A 145 -8.23 1.57 -3.79
C MET A 145 -8.19 0.10 -4.19
N LEU A 146 -9.35 -0.56 -4.15
CA LEU A 146 -9.49 -1.94 -4.62
C LEU A 146 -10.24 -1.98 -5.94
N THR A 147 -10.09 -3.07 -6.68
CA THR A 147 -10.81 -3.30 -7.94
C THR A 147 -12.33 -3.32 -7.79
N SER A 148 -12.81 -3.50 -6.56
CA SER A 148 -14.22 -3.47 -6.17
C SER A 148 -14.78 -2.08 -5.88
N GLU A 149 -14.04 -0.99 -6.15
CA GLU A 149 -14.42 0.40 -5.82
C GLU A 149 -15.83 0.78 -6.31
N THR A 150 -16.28 0.23 -7.44
CA THR A 150 -17.61 0.52 -8.01
C THR A 150 -18.78 -0.13 -7.26
N SER A 151 -18.50 -1.06 -6.35
CA SER A 151 -19.51 -1.76 -5.56
C SER A 151 -19.70 -1.09 -4.19
N VAL A 152 -20.86 -1.26 -3.56
CA VAL A 152 -21.07 -0.79 -2.19
C VAL A 152 -20.46 -1.79 -1.22
N ASN A 153 -19.24 -1.53 -0.79
CA ASN A 153 -18.52 -2.34 0.18
C ASN A 153 -17.76 -1.45 1.19
N ARG A 154 -17.13 -2.09 2.17
CA ARG A 154 -16.39 -1.43 3.24
C ARG A 154 -15.19 -0.62 2.75
N SER A 155 -14.50 -1.09 1.72
CA SER A 155 -13.29 -0.46 1.18
C SER A 155 -13.59 0.70 0.24
N THR A 156 -14.78 0.75 -0.36
CA THR A 156 -15.21 1.84 -1.25
C THR A 156 -15.10 3.18 -0.56
N HIS A 157 -14.50 4.14 -1.26
CA HIS A 157 -14.29 5.49 -0.77
C HIS A 157 -15.58 6.29 -0.83
N VAL A 158 -15.89 6.95 0.28
CA VAL A 158 -16.99 7.92 0.36
C VAL A 158 -16.43 9.19 0.94
N ILE A 159 -16.53 10.29 0.22
CA ILE A 159 -16.01 11.59 0.66
C ILE A 159 -17.12 12.64 0.75
N GLU A 160 -16.88 13.66 1.57
CA GLU A 160 -17.70 14.87 1.57
C GLU A 160 -17.28 15.76 0.39
N ASP A 161 -18.22 16.12 -0.48
CA ASP A 161 -17.99 16.96 -1.64
C ASP A 161 -17.50 18.37 -1.28
N PHE A 162 -16.56 18.91 -2.07
CA PHE A 162 -15.91 20.19 -1.79
C PHE A 162 -16.91 21.36 -1.70
N LYS A 163 -17.83 21.47 -2.67
CA LYS A 163 -18.79 22.59 -2.77
C LYS A 163 -20.05 22.36 -1.96
N THR A 164 -20.69 21.21 -2.16
CA THR A 164 -22.04 20.96 -1.64
C THR A 164 -22.05 20.41 -0.22
N LYS A 165 -20.90 19.92 0.27
CA LYS A 165 -20.76 19.23 1.56
C LYS A 165 -21.63 17.97 1.68
N LYS A 166 -22.11 17.43 0.56
CA LYS A 166 -22.86 16.17 0.51
C LYS A 166 -21.91 14.99 0.31
N LEU A 167 -22.30 13.82 0.80
CA LEU A 167 -21.52 12.59 0.62
C LEU A 167 -21.62 12.07 -0.82
N ARG A 168 -20.48 11.68 -1.38
CA ARG A 168 -20.36 11.11 -2.72
C ARG A 168 -19.24 10.09 -2.84
N LEU A 169 -19.29 9.30 -3.90
CA LEU A 169 -18.21 8.42 -4.32
C LEU A 169 -17.11 9.20 -5.05
N LEU A 170 -15.93 8.61 -5.16
CA LEU A 170 -14.86 9.13 -6.01
C LEU A 170 -15.25 9.02 -7.48
N THR A 171 -14.92 10.05 -8.25
CA THR A 171 -15.01 10.03 -9.71
C THR A 171 -13.86 9.23 -10.33
N PRO A 172 -13.94 8.83 -11.61
CA PRO A 172 -12.84 8.18 -12.30
C PRO A 172 -11.56 9.05 -12.33
N VAL A 173 -11.70 10.36 -12.46
CA VAL A 173 -10.57 11.31 -12.45
C VAL A 173 -9.90 11.35 -11.08
N GLU A 174 -10.66 11.35 -9.99
CA GLU A 174 -10.08 11.27 -8.65
C GLU A 174 -9.39 9.92 -8.41
N ALA A 175 -9.93 8.83 -8.95
CA ALA A 175 -9.31 7.51 -8.89
C ALA A 175 -7.98 7.44 -9.66
N GLU A 176 -7.91 8.08 -10.82
CA GLU A 176 -6.65 8.29 -11.58
C GLU A 176 -5.65 9.10 -10.76
N GLY A 177 -6.12 10.20 -10.16
CA GLY A 177 -5.33 11.07 -9.29
C GLY A 177 -4.76 10.36 -8.06
N LEU A 178 -5.45 9.38 -7.48
CA LEU A 178 -4.93 8.56 -6.36
C LEU A 178 -3.64 7.83 -6.73
N ASN A 179 -3.56 7.33 -7.95
CA ASN A 179 -2.39 6.62 -8.45
C ASN A 179 -1.41 7.53 -9.19
N GLY A 180 -1.67 8.84 -9.27
CA GLY A 180 -0.83 9.82 -9.93
C GLY A 180 -0.91 9.81 -11.46
N PHE A 181 -1.99 9.29 -12.04
CA PHE A 181 -2.25 9.42 -13.47
C PHE A 181 -2.81 10.80 -13.82
N PRO A 182 -2.58 11.30 -15.04
CA PRO A 182 -3.27 12.48 -15.56
C PRO A 182 -4.80 12.28 -15.61
N ASP A 183 -5.52 13.40 -15.59
CA ASP A 183 -6.98 13.38 -15.74
C ASP A 183 -7.38 12.70 -17.06
N ASN A 184 -8.37 11.83 -16.97
CA ASN A 184 -8.91 11.06 -18.10
C ASN A 184 -7.92 10.11 -18.77
N TRP A 185 -6.86 9.71 -18.06
CA TRP A 185 -5.90 8.73 -18.55
C TRP A 185 -6.55 7.40 -18.98
N THR A 186 -7.59 6.96 -18.24
CA THR A 186 -8.33 5.73 -18.57
C THR A 186 -9.55 5.98 -19.46
N ASP A 187 -9.79 7.20 -19.91
CA ASP A 187 -10.92 7.52 -20.80
C ASP A 187 -10.63 7.15 -22.26
N THR A 188 -10.49 5.86 -22.51
CA THR A 188 -10.17 5.31 -23.84
C THR A 188 -11.42 4.79 -24.57
N GLY A 189 -12.62 5.22 -24.15
CA GLY A 189 -13.90 4.64 -24.58
C GLY A 189 -14.29 3.36 -23.82
N MET A 190 -13.55 2.99 -22.77
CA MET A 190 -13.90 1.86 -21.91
C MET A 190 -15.08 2.21 -20.97
N PRO A 191 -15.87 1.23 -20.50
CA PRO A 191 -16.92 1.49 -19.53
C PRO A 191 -16.34 2.08 -18.24
N GLU A 192 -17.09 2.97 -17.58
CA GLU A 192 -16.64 3.64 -16.36
C GLU A 192 -16.18 2.66 -15.26
N LYS A 193 -16.87 1.51 -15.14
CA LYS A 193 -16.47 0.47 -14.17
C LYS A 193 -15.07 -0.08 -14.42
N PHE A 194 -14.63 -0.14 -15.68
CA PHE A 194 -13.30 -0.60 -16.05
C PHE A 194 -12.22 0.44 -15.71
N ARG A 195 -12.55 1.74 -15.69
CA ARG A 195 -11.64 2.79 -15.22
C ARG A 195 -11.23 2.54 -13.77
N TYR A 196 -12.20 2.31 -12.88
CA TYR A 196 -11.94 1.95 -11.48
C TYR A 196 -11.23 0.59 -11.31
N PHE A 197 -11.63 -0.43 -12.09
CA PHE A 197 -10.95 -1.72 -12.06
C PHE A 197 -9.47 -1.61 -12.42
N THR A 198 -9.14 -0.73 -13.38
CA THR A 198 -7.75 -0.45 -13.78
C THR A 198 -7.01 0.24 -12.66
N MET A 199 -7.61 1.25 -12.03
CA MET A 199 -7.00 1.95 -10.89
C MET A 199 -6.79 1.08 -9.66
N GLY A 200 -7.68 0.11 -9.40
CA GLY A 200 -7.51 -0.84 -8.31
C GLY A 200 -6.37 -1.85 -8.50
N ASN A 201 -5.82 -1.99 -9.72
CA ASN A 201 -4.66 -2.83 -10.03
C ASN A 201 -3.42 -2.02 -10.42
N ALA A 202 -3.52 -0.69 -10.47
CA ALA A 202 -2.45 0.15 -10.98
C ALA A 202 -1.31 0.28 -9.96
N LEU A 203 -0.11 0.52 -10.48
CA LEU A 203 1.01 0.98 -9.68
C LEU A 203 0.94 2.51 -9.54
N VAL A 204 1.49 3.03 -8.45
CA VAL A 204 1.54 4.47 -8.17
C VAL A 204 2.60 5.12 -9.05
N VAL A 205 2.19 5.98 -9.97
CA VAL A 205 3.02 6.57 -11.03
C VAL A 205 4.28 7.25 -10.46
N PRO A 206 4.22 8.12 -9.42
CA PRO A 206 5.42 8.71 -8.83
C PRO A 206 6.44 7.67 -8.32
N VAL A 207 5.97 6.57 -7.71
CA VAL A 207 6.85 5.52 -7.16
C VAL A 207 7.58 4.81 -8.31
N ILE A 208 6.86 4.44 -9.36
CA ILE A 208 7.44 3.79 -10.54
C ILE A 208 8.35 4.74 -11.31
N THR A 209 8.03 6.03 -11.34
CA THR A 209 8.88 7.05 -11.96
C THR A 209 10.22 7.18 -11.20
N SER A 210 10.21 7.20 -9.87
CA SER A 210 11.45 7.22 -9.06
C SER A 210 12.32 5.99 -9.32
N ILE A 211 11.70 4.81 -9.41
CA ILE A 211 12.40 3.55 -9.74
C ILE A 211 12.97 3.59 -11.16
N GLY A 212 12.18 4.06 -12.13
CA GLY A 212 12.57 4.13 -13.53
C GLY A 212 13.72 5.12 -13.77
N ASN A 213 13.67 6.30 -13.15
CA ASN A 213 14.77 7.26 -13.19
C ASN A 213 16.06 6.64 -12.64
N LYS A 214 15.96 5.89 -11.53
CA LYS A 214 17.13 5.22 -10.97
C LYS A 214 17.70 4.14 -11.89
N LEU A 215 16.84 3.42 -12.59
CA LEU A 215 17.28 2.45 -13.59
C LEU A 215 18.03 3.13 -14.74
N LEU A 216 17.53 4.26 -15.24
CA LEU A 216 18.17 5.03 -16.32
C LEU A 216 19.52 5.62 -15.94
N GLU A 217 19.80 5.87 -14.66
CA GLU A 217 21.13 6.32 -14.20
C GLU A 217 22.19 5.22 -14.26
N ILE A 218 21.79 3.95 -14.22
CA ILE A 218 22.69 2.79 -14.12
C ILE A 218 22.87 2.08 -15.47
N LEU A 219 21.94 2.30 -16.41
CA LEU A 219 22.02 1.83 -17.80
C LEU A 219 22.91 2.75 -18.65
#